data_AF-A0AA96QRU7-F1
#
_entry.id   AF-A0AA96QRU7-F1
#
_cell.length_a   1.000
_cell.length_b   1.000
_cell.length_c   1.000
_cell.angle_alpha   90.00
_cell.angle_beta   90.00
_cell.angle_gamma   90.00
#
_symmetry.space_group_name_H-M   'P 1'
#
loop_
_entity.id
_entity.type
_entity.pdbx_description
1 polymer ?
#
loop_
_entity_poly.entity_id
_entity_poly.type
_entity_poly.pdbx_seq_one_letter_code
_entity_poly.pdbx_strand_id
1 'polypeptide(L)'
;MLEPARLDPLHDLLMERGWEIDEHYLVEDGYPRDHEVYWTYPASYGGAEINQVGDATPCPLTCRVVPDGEGWLEINVELAGNEQGCPEHWHAYHVVPISEDELERLATLLDQVEPQARSLDPRMLIECRFFGPCGHNNTTVSTL
;
A
#
# COMPACT_ATOMS: atom_id res chain seq x y z
N MET A 1 -21.42 -2.21 -5.80
CA MET A 1 -20.67 -1.85 -7.02
C MET A 1 -20.21 -0.43 -6.80
N LEU A 2 -18.90 -0.19 -6.78
CA LEU A 2 -18.34 1.16 -6.80
C LEU A 2 -18.85 1.85 -8.08
N GLU A 3 -19.40 3.06 -7.98
CA GLU A 3 -19.74 3.81 -9.19
C GLU A 3 -18.44 4.27 -9.85
N PRO A 4 -18.17 3.92 -11.13
CA PRO A 4 -16.93 4.27 -11.83
C PRO A 4 -16.60 5.77 -11.72
N ALA A 5 -17.60 6.63 -11.79
CA ALA A 5 -17.47 8.08 -11.67
C ALA A 5 -16.83 8.58 -10.36
N ARG A 6 -16.81 7.78 -9.29
CA ARG A 6 -16.12 8.11 -8.03
C ARG A 6 -14.67 7.59 -7.98
N LEU A 7 -14.32 6.65 -8.85
CA LEU A 7 -12.96 6.13 -8.97
C LEU A 7 -12.11 6.96 -9.92
N ASP A 8 -12.71 7.64 -10.91
CA ASP A 8 -11.97 8.49 -11.87
C ASP A 8 -11.05 9.51 -11.18
N PRO A 9 -11.53 10.31 -10.21
CA PRO A 9 -10.67 11.33 -9.59
C PRO A 9 -9.54 10.74 -8.74
N LEU A 10 -9.78 9.59 -8.10
CA LEU A 10 -8.76 8.85 -7.35
C LEU A 10 -7.71 8.27 -8.30
N HIS A 11 -8.18 7.65 -9.38
CA HIS A 11 -7.32 7.09 -10.41
C HIS A 11 -6.44 8.16 -11.02
N ASP A 12 -7.01 9.27 -11.48
CA ASP A 12 -6.29 10.40 -12.06
C ASP A 12 -5.24 10.94 -11.09
N LEU A 13 -5.61 11.18 -9.83
CA LEU A 13 -4.68 11.65 -8.79
C LEU A 13 -3.47 10.70 -8.63
N LEU A 14 -3.70 9.39 -8.57
CA LEU A 14 -2.64 8.41 -8.38
C LEU A 14 -1.76 8.27 -9.63
N MET A 15 -2.37 8.23 -10.82
CA MET A 15 -1.65 8.14 -12.10
C MET A 15 -0.79 9.38 -12.37
N GLU A 16 -1.30 10.58 -12.09
CA GLU A 16 -0.52 11.83 -12.21
C GLU A 16 0.73 11.83 -11.31
N ARG A 17 0.68 11.09 -10.20
CA ARG A 17 1.79 10.91 -9.25
C ARG A 17 2.70 9.73 -9.60
N GLY A 18 2.42 9.03 -10.70
CA GLY A 18 3.23 7.92 -11.20
C GLY A 18 2.96 6.59 -10.49
N TRP A 19 1.78 6.42 -9.88
CA TRP A 19 1.31 5.12 -9.40
C TRP A 19 0.79 4.29 -10.58
N GLU A 20 0.77 2.98 -10.40
CA GLU A 20 0.36 2.02 -11.43
C GLU A 20 -0.68 1.05 -10.87
N ILE A 21 -1.65 0.64 -11.69
CA ILE A 21 -2.48 -0.54 -11.41
C ILE A 21 -1.91 -1.71 -12.22
N ASP A 22 -1.84 -2.88 -11.60
CA ASP A 22 -1.55 -4.11 -12.33
C ASP A 22 -2.62 -4.35 -13.41
N GLU A 23 -2.17 -4.38 -14.67
CA GLU A 23 -2.99 -4.51 -15.88
C GLU A 23 -3.93 -5.72 -15.88
N HIS A 24 -3.61 -6.77 -15.12
CA HIS A 24 -4.45 -7.96 -14.99
C HIS A 24 -5.77 -7.68 -14.25
N TYR A 25 -5.82 -6.58 -13.50
CA TYR A 25 -6.98 -6.15 -12.72
C TYR A 25 -7.74 -5.00 -13.36
N LEU A 26 -7.34 -4.57 -14.56
CA LEU A 26 -8.03 -3.54 -15.33
C LEU A 26 -9.21 -4.11 -16.12
N VAL A 27 -10.29 -3.33 -16.22
CA VAL A 27 -11.33 -3.51 -17.27
C VAL A 27 -10.91 -2.84 -18.58
N GLU A 28 -11.66 -3.04 -19.67
CA GLU A 28 -11.34 -2.49 -21.01
C GLU A 28 -11.10 -0.96 -21.03
N ASP A 29 -11.64 -0.22 -20.06
CA ASP A 29 -11.50 1.24 -19.93
C ASP A 29 -10.36 1.70 -18.99
N GLY A 30 -9.53 0.79 -18.46
CA GLY A 30 -8.39 1.14 -17.60
C GLY A 30 -8.71 1.33 -16.11
N TYR A 31 -9.87 0.85 -15.66
CA TYR A 31 -10.32 0.96 -14.27
C TYR A 31 -10.22 -0.35 -13.48
N PRO A 32 -10.13 -0.27 -12.14
CA PRO A 32 -10.29 -1.41 -11.24
C PRO A 32 -11.51 -2.28 -11.52
N ARG A 33 -11.29 -3.58 -11.76
CA ARG A 33 -12.35 -4.57 -12.01
C ARG A 33 -13.14 -4.98 -10.77
N ASP A 34 -12.52 -4.96 -9.59
CA ASP A 34 -13.13 -5.27 -8.30
C ASP A 34 -12.41 -4.58 -7.13
N HIS A 35 -12.76 -4.95 -5.90
CA HIS A 35 -12.21 -4.41 -4.65
C HIS A 35 -10.84 -5.01 -4.29
N GLU A 36 -10.37 -6.02 -5.04
CA GLU A 36 -9.03 -6.58 -4.89
C GLU A 36 -7.99 -5.77 -5.67
N VAL A 37 -8.42 -4.85 -6.54
CA VAL A 37 -7.50 -3.96 -7.26
C VAL A 37 -6.91 -2.92 -6.31
N TYR A 38 -5.60 -2.76 -6.42
CA TYR A 38 -4.84 -1.72 -5.74
C TYR A 38 -3.90 -1.04 -6.73
N TRP A 39 -3.66 0.24 -6.49
CA TRP A 39 -2.56 0.96 -7.09
C TRP A 39 -1.29 0.66 -6.30
N THR A 40 -0.20 0.39 -7.00
CA THR A 40 1.14 0.24 -6.43
C THR A 40 1.96 1.47 -6.78
N TYR A 41 2.81 1.92 -5.85
CA TYR A 41 3.75 2.99 -6.09
C TYR A 41 5.12 2.42 -6.53
N PRO A 42 5.47 2.44 -7.83
CA PRO A 42 6.64 1.74 -8.35
C PRO A 42 7.97 2.31 -7.84
N ALA A 43 8.00 3.59 -7.47
CA ALA A 43 9.19 4.22 -6.91
C ALA A 43 9.46 3.83 -5.45
N SER A 44 8.61 3.00 -4.83
CA SER A 44 8.93 2.38 -3.54
C SER A 44 10.33 1.76 -3.58
N TYR A 45 11.09 1.88 -2.49
CA TYR A 45 12.48 1.41 -2.41
C TYR A 45 13.44 2.06 -3.41
N GLY A 46 13.13 3.29 -3.82
CA GLY A 46 13.88 4.01 -4.84
C GLY A 46 13.70 3.44 -6.26
N GLY A 47 12.65 2.65 -6.49
CA GLY A 47 12.42 1.96 -7.76
C GLY A 47 13.29 0.72 -7.95
N ALA A 48 13.82 0.15 -6.86
CA ALA A 48 14.59 -1.08 -6.93
C ALA A 48 13.71 -2.26 -7.38
N GLU A 49 14.17 -3.00 -8.38
CA GLU A 49 13.56 -4.27 -8.75
C GLU A 49 13.88 -5.33 -7.69
N ILE A 50 12.85 -5.87 -7.04
CA ILE A 50 12.96 -6.88 -5.99
C ILE A 50 12.26 -8.14 -6.47
N ASN A 51 12.97 -9.27 -6.40
CA ASN A 51 12.34 -10.55 -6.66
C ASN A 51 11.30 -10.86 -5.58
N GLN A 52 10.10 -11.22 -6.01
CA GLN A 52 9.03 -11.68 -5.12
C GLN A 52 9.38 -13.08 -4.57
N VAL A 53 9.48 -13.20 -3.24
CA VAL A 53 9.80 -14.43 -2.51
C VAL A 53 8.80 -14.59 -1.38
N GLY A 54 7.61 -15.10 -1.70
CA GLY A 54 6.57 -15.36 -0.72
C GLY A 54 6.30 -14.17 0.21
N ASP A 55 6.19 -14.44 1.50
CA ASP A 55 5.98 -13.46 2.58
C ASP A 55 7.28 -12.77 3.05
N ALA A 56 8.43 -13.06 2.41
CA ALA A 56 9.71 -12.47 2.76
C ALA A 56 10.00 -11.17 2.00
N THR A 57 9.27 -10.91 0.91
CA THR A 57 9.40 -9.65 0.16
C THR A 57 8.66 -8.54 0.91
N PRO A 58 9.32 -7.40 1.16
CA PRO A 58 8.65 -6.28 1.79
C PRO A 58 7.53 -5.73 0.88
N CYS A 59 6.41 -5.35 1.49
CA CYS A 59 5.24 -4.81 0.79
C CYS A 59 5.54 -3.41 0.29
N PRO A 60 5.36 -3.11 -1.02
CA PRO A 60 5.50 -1.75 -1.53
C PRO A 60 4.40 -0.83 -0.97
N LEU A 61 4.57 0.48 -1.16
CA LEU A 61 3.49 1.43 -0.88
C LEU A 61 2.33 1.15 -1.87
N THR A 62 1.14 0.88 -1.34
CA THR A 62 -0.06 0.62 -2.15
C THR A 62 -1.26 1.44 -1.67
N CYS A 63 -2.26 1.57 -2.54
CA CYS A 63 -3.49 2.32 -2.28
C CYS A 63 -4.65 1.53 -2.87
N ARG A 64 -5.77 1.41 -2.16
CA ARG A 64 -6.98 0.72 -2.65
C ARG A 64 -8.23 1.24 -2.00
N VAL A 65 -9.37 0.98 -2.65
CA VAL A 65 -10.68 1.25 -2.07
C VAL A 65 -11.26 -0.04 -1.50
N VAL A 66 -11.60 -0.03 -0.21
CA VAL A 66 -12.16 -1.21 0.46
C VAL A 66 -13.47 -0.87 1.17
N PRO A 67 -14.30 -1.87 1.52
CA PRO A 67 -15.45 -1.65 2.38
C PRO A 67 -15.04 -1.33 3.82
N ASP A 68 -15.71 -0.39 4.47
CA ASP A 68 -15.45 0.04 5.87
C ASP A 68 -16.02 -0.92 6.96
N GLY A 69 -16.61 -2.04 6.54
CA GLY A 69 -17.29 -3.00 7.42
C GLY A 69 -18.76 -2.70 7.71
N GLU A 70 -19.24 -1.48 7.45
CA GLU A 70 -20.66 -1.10 7.51
C GLU A 70 -21.32 -1.11 6.12
N GLY A 71 -20.53 -1.38 5.08
CA GLY A 71 -20.97 -1.40 3.68
C GLY A 71 -20.74 -0.07 2.96
N TRP A 72 -20.11 0.91 3.63
CA TRP A 72 -19.52 2.07 2.97
C TRP A 72 -18.13 1.75 2.45
N LEU A 73 -17.47 2.76 1.89
CA LEU A 73 -16.18 2.64 1.24
C LEU A 73 -15.18 3.56 1.96
N GLU A 74 -13.93 3.12 2.00
CA GLU A 74 -12.79 3.87 2.51
C GLU A 74 -11.58 3.67 1.58
N ILE A 75 -10.65 4.62 1.58
CA ILE A 75 -9.38 4.49 0.86
C ILE A 75 -8.32 4.05 1.86
N ASN A 76 -7.70 2.90 1.61
CA ASN A 76 -6.61 2.38 2.40
C ASN A 76 -5.28 2.63 1.68
N VAL A 77 -4.37 3.29 2.38
CA VAL A 77 -2.98 3.50 1.97
C VAL A 77 -2.09 2.62 2.84
N GLU A 78 -1.49 1.61 2.23
CA GLU A 78 -0.65 0.60 2.86
C GLU A 78 0.82 1.00 2.70
N LEU A 79 1.50 1.32 3.80
CA LEU A 79 2.86 1.86 3.79
C LEU A 79 3.89 0.81 3.37
N ALA A 80 4.92 1.27 2.66
CA ALA A 80 6.04 0.40 2.30
C ALA A 80 6.77 -0.16 3.55
N GLY A 81 6.98 -1.47 3.62
CA GLY A 81 7.64 -2.08 4.78
C GLY A 81 7.50 -3.60 4.86
N ASN A 82 7.78 -4.19 6.03
CA ASN A 82 7.55 -5.60 6.30
C ASN A 82 6.19 -5.81 6.96
N GLU A 83 5.41 -6.77 6.45
CA GLU A 83 4.25 -7.27 7.16
C GLU A 83 4.69 -7.81 8.53
N GLN A 84 4.03 -7.36 9.60
CA GLN A 84 4.38 -7.70 10.98
C GLN A 84 5.82 -7.31 11.39
N GLY A 85 6.34 -6.21 10.82
CA GLY A 85 7.70 -5.73 11.06
C GLY A 85 8.01 -5.31 12.51
N CYS A 86 9.21 -4.80 12.75
CA CYS A 86 9.53 -4.07 13.98
C CYS A 86 9.01 -2.62 13.89
N PRO A 87 9.00 -1.82 14.97
CA PRO A 87 8.52 -0.43 14.93
C PRO A 87 9.18 0.47 13.87
N GLU A 88 10.38 0.12 13.39
CA GLU A 88 11.10 0.87 12.35
C GLU A 88 10.72 0.45 10.92
N HIS A 89 10.22 -0.77 10.75
CA HIS A 89 9.99 -1.40 9.44
C HIS A 89 8.57 -1.93 9.30
N TRP A 90 7.69 -1.62 10.24
CA TRP A 90 6.32 -2.10 10.27
C TRP A 90 5.53 -1.48 9.11
N HIS A 91 4.99 -2.34 8.25
CA HIS A 91 3.97 -1.96 7.28
C HIS A 91 2.67 -1.62 8.04
N ALA A 92 2.34 -0.33 8.13
CA ALA A 92 1.06 0.17 8.65
C ALA A 92 0.09 0.52 7.51
N TYR A 93 -1.20 0.57 7.83
CA TYR A 93 -2.21 1.12 6.93
C TYR A 93 -2.75 2.44 7.49
N HIS A 94 -3.02 3.38 6.60
CA HIS A 94 -3.75 4.61 6.87
C HIS A 94 -5.09 4.55 6.16
N VAL A 95 -6.15 4.83 6.91
CA VAL A 95 -7.51 4.92 6.39
C VAL A 95 -7.83 6.38 6.09
N VAL A 96 -8.24 6.65 4.86
CA VAL A 96 -8.84 7.92 4.44
C VAL A 96 -10.33 7.67 4.19
N PRO A 97 -11.21 8.13 5.12
CA PRO A 97 -12.64 7.99 4.94
C PRO A 97 -13.13 8.71 3.68
N ILE A 98 -14.14 8.14 3.02
CA ILE A 98 -14.76 8.77 1.86
C ILE A 98 -15.61 9.97 2.31
N SER A 99 -15.26 11.17 1.87
CA SER A 99 -15.84 12.47 2.25
C SER A 99 -15.61 13.53 1.16
N GLU A 100 -16.20 14.72 1.32
CA GLU A 100 -16.05 15.81 0.33
C GLU A 100 -14.59 16.27 0.12
N ASP A 101 -13.73 16.06 1.11
CA ASP A 101 -12.31 16.42 1.14
C ASP A 101 -11.36 15.22 1.03
N GLU A 102 -11.87 14.04 0.66
CA GLU A 102 -11.11 12.78 0.64
C GLU A 102 -9.82 12.86 -0.20
N LEU A 103 -9.89 13.48 -1.38
CA LEU A 103 -8.75 13.60 -2.29
C LEU A 103 -7.69 14.56 -1.76
N GLU A 104 -8.07 15.64 -1.08
CA GLU A 104 -7.13 16.58 -0.46
C GLU A 104 -6.40 15.92 0.72
N ARG A 105 -7.16 15.18 1.53
CA ARG A 105 -6.60 14.39 2.65
C ARG A 105 -5.66 13.30 2.15
N LEU A 106 -6.06 12.60 1.08
CA LEU A 106 -5.22 11.61 0.42
C LEU A 106 -3.95 12.26 -0.12
N ALA A 107 -4.04 13.33 -0.90
CA ALA A 107 -2.87 14.02 -1.44
C ALA A 107 -1.88 14.46 -0.34
N THR A 108 -2.40 15.01 0.76
CA THR A 108 -1.60 15.39 1.94
C THR A 108 -0.89 14.19 2.56
N LEU A 109 -1.56 13.04 2.66
CA LEU A 109 -0.97 11.80 3.14
C LEU A 109 0.12 11.31 2.17
N LEU A 110 -0.15 11.29 0.87
CA LEU A 110 0.78 10.85 -0.17
C LEU A 110 2.07 11.69 -0.19
N ASP A 111 1.97 13.01 0.02
CA ASP A 111 3.13 13.90 0.14
C ASP A 111 4.05 13.53 1.32
N GLN A 112 3.54 12.84 2.33
CA GLN A 112 4.32 12.35 3.46
C GLN A 112 4.90 10.96 3.23
N VAL A 113 4.11 10.04 2.66
CA VAL A 113 4.46 8.61 2.61
C VAL A 113 5.27 8.24 1.36
N GLU A 114 5.08 8.92 0.24
CA GLU A 114 5.85 8.64 -0.98
C GLU A 114 7.35 8.90 -0.80
N PRO A 115 7.81 10.04 -0.22
CA PRO A 115 9.23 10.25 0.04
C PRO A 115 9.82 9.20 0.99
N GLN A 116 9.05 8.78 2.00
CA GLN A 116 9.47 7.74 2.94
C GLN A 116 9.64 6.41 2.21
N ALA A 117 8.64 5.98 1.44
CA ALA A 117 8.68 4.75 0.65
C ALA A 117 9.87 4.73 -0.33
N ARG A 118 10.17 5.86 -1.00
CA ARG A 118 11.35 6.00 -1.87
C ARG A 118 12.67 5.85 -1.12
N SER A 119 12.72 6.25 0.15
CA SER A 119 13.96 6.29 0.92
C SER A 119 14.33 4.97 1.60
N LEU A 120 13.39 4.02 1.67
CA LEU A 120 13.62 2.72 2.30
C LEU A 120 14.62 1.89 1.50
N ASP A 121 15.57 1.26 2.19
CA ASP A 121 16.47 0.28 1.61
C ASP A 121 15.84 -1.12 1.72
N PRO A 122 15.48 -1.77 0.59
CA PRO A 122 14.84 -3.08 0.62
C PRO A 122 15.78 -4.15 1.15
N ARG A 123 17.11 -3.97 1.00
CA ARG A 123 18.10 -4.86 1.59
C ARG A 123 18.00 -4.84 3.11
N MET A 124 17.89 -3.65 3.71
CA MET A 124 17.76 -3.50 5.17
C MET A 124 16.47 -4.15 5.68
N LEU A 125 15.36 -4.03 4.94
CA LEU A 125 14.09 -4.68 5.26
C LEU A 125 14.21 -6.20 5.24
N ILE A 126 14.82 -6.76 4.18
CA ILE A 126 15.05 -8.20 4.02
C ILE A 126 16.01 -8.71 5.11
N GLU A 127 17.14 -8.04 5.33
CA GLU A 127 18.09 -8.43 6.38
C GLU A 127 17.43 -8.41 7.76
N CYS A 128 16.61 -7.39 8.06
CA CYS A 128 15.88 -7.31 9.33
C CYS A 128 14.81 -8.40 9.47
N ARG A 129 14.19 -8.84 8.36
CA ARG A 129 13.24 -9.98 8.35
C ARG A 129 13.94 -11.29 8.70
N PHE A 130 15.12 -11.56 8.17
CA PHE A 130 15.82 -12.84 8.39
C PHE A 130 16.72 -12.86 9.63
N PHE A 131 17.32 -11.73 9.99
CA PHE A 131 18.34 -11.64 11.04
C PHE A 131 18.01 -10.66 12.16
N GLY A 132 16.92 -9.90 12.02
CA GLY A 132 16.54 -8.82 12.93
C GLY A 132 15.15 -9.00 13.54
N PRO A 133 14.64 -7.98 14.26
CA PRO A 133 13.38 -8.06 14.99
C PRO A 133 12.14 -8.28 14.11
N CYS A 134 12.15 -7.94 12.81
CA CYS A 134 11.02 -8.21 11.91
C CYS A 134 10.72 -9.71 11.72
N GLY A 135 11.73 -10.58 11.92
CA GLY A 135 11.53 -12.04 11.91
C GLY A 135 11.12 -12.63 13.26
N HIS A 136 11.39 -11.92 14.36
CA HIS A 136 11.26 -12.45 15.73
C HIS A 136 9.94 -12.08 16.40
N ASN A 137 9.23 -11.04 15.92
CA ASN A 137 7.94 -10.64 16.47
C ASN A 137 6.82 -11.69 16.26
N ASN A 138 7.06 -12.69 15.40
CA ASN A 138 6.14 -13.82 15.18
C ASN A 138 6.33 -14.96 16.20
N THR A 139 7.33 -14.87 17.09
CA THR A 139 7.73 -15.96 18.01
C THR A 139 7.38 -15.70 19.46
N THR A 140 6.40 -14.83 19.75
CA THR A 140 5.75 -14.84 21.07
C THR A 140 4.76 -16.01 21.10
N VAL A 141 5.31 -17.22 21.23
CA VAL A 141 4.55 -18.36 21.74
C VAL A 141 4.13 -17.97 23.15
N SER A 142 2.84 -17.71 23.33
CA SER A 142 2.22 -17.68 24.65
C SER A 142 2.44 -19.04 25.31
N THR A 143 3.41 -19.13 26.21
CA THR A 143 3.50 -20.22 27.17
C THR A 143 2.38 -20.01 28.20
N LEU A 144 1.34 -20.83 28.12
CA LEU A 144 0.53 -21.22 29.28
C LEU A 144 1.00 -22.60 29.76
#